data_AF-A0A4S1FQF3-F1
#
_entry.id   AF-A0A4S1FQF3-F1
#
_cell.length_a   1.000
_cell.length_b   1.000
_cell.length_c   1.000
_cell.angle_alpha   90.00
_cell.angle_beta   90.00
_cell.angle_gamma   90.00
#
_symmetry.space_group_name_H-M   'P 1'
#
loop_
_entity.id
_entity.type
_entity.pdbx_description
1 polymer ?
#
loop_
_entity_poly.entity_id
_entity_poly.type
_entity_poly.pdbx_seq_one_letter_code
_entity_poly.pdbx_strand_id
1 'polypeptide(L)'
;MTTRKTLLAAVAAFALLATPALAGNGNGGGNGNGGSHGNSGGSHGNSGGGNSGKSGTHGNSGQSKSGKSTHGKSASAKSGKKSATVTVDDVEVAATPKEKNLHAKLGRLNSLQRNINAYMNSKSKNFAAVQAYVMASANAQNAQAAVEAANQAVIDAQAALDALNAKAADPTTPPDEVPTQDELDAAQAALDDANQAVIDAQAKADEAVADVPSLDDALAEMANKPVDDEVTEWATGVLDDKIDQVAAKLAEQDAAAATTDDTTTDPADEETETETAE
;
A
#
# COMPACT_ATOMS: atom_id res chain seq x y z
N MET A 1 -12.20 20.07 10.43
CA MET A 1 -11.27 19.53 9.43
C MET A 1 -9.93 19.34 10.12
N THR A 2 -9.75 18.18 10.73
CA THR A 2 -8.55 17.84 11.48
C THR A 2 -7.63 17.03 10.57
N THR A 3 -6.40 17.51 10.45
CA THR A 3 -5.35 17.12 9.53
C THR A 3 -4.91 15.66 9.67
N ARG A 4 -5.13 14.86 8.63
CA ARG A 4 -4.69 13.45 8.46
C ARG A 4 -3.19 13.29 8.13
N LYS A 5 -2.36 14.29 8.43
CA LYS A 5 -0.93 14.33 8.06
C LYS A 5 0.01 13.82 9.16
N THR A 6 -0.53 13.39 10.30
CA THR A 6 0.26 12.95 11.47
C THR A 6 0.30 11.45 11.69
N LEU A 7 -0.38 10.63 10.88
CA LEU A 7 -0.43 9.18 11.10
C LEU A 7 0.82 8.41 10.61
N LEU A 8 1.59 8.96 9.66
CA LEU A 8 2.75 8.25 9.09
C LEU A 8 4.09 8.47 9.84
N ALA A 9 4.11 9.27 10.91
CA ALA A 9 5.37 9.69 11.57
C ALA A 9 5.49 9.32 13.06
N ALA A 10 4.63 8.46 13.60
CA ALA A 10 4.56 8.18 15.04
C ALA A 10 4.72 6.69 15.42
N VAL A 11 5.47 5.90 14.66
CA VAL A 11 5.65 4.44 14.93
C VAL A 11 6.87 4.13 15.85
N ALA A 12 7.58 5.13 16.38
CA ALA A 12 8.82 4.89 17.13
C ALA A 12 8.74 4.99 18.66
N ALA A 13 7.57 5.13 19.30
CA ALA A 13 7.52 5.23 20.76
C ALA A 13 6.16 4.85 21.38
N PHE A 14 5.83 3.55 21.43
CA PHE A 14 4.89 3.03 22.44
C PHE A 14 5.17 1.54 22.76
N ALA A 15 6.43 1.22 23.03
CA ALA A 15 6.82 -0.04 23.65
C ALA A 15 7.26 0.26 25.09
N LEU A 16 6.32 0.18 26.04
CA LEU A 16 6.50 -0.03 27.49
C LEU A 16 5.26 0.52 28.20
N LEU A 17 4.29 -0.33 28.52
CA LEU A 17 3.57 -0.34 29.80
C LEU A 17 2.57 -1.52 29.83
N ALA A 18 2.61 -2.26 30.94
CA ALA A 18 1.69 -3.31 31.38
C ALA A 18 1.90 -4.74 30.83
N THR A 19 3.02 -5.36 31.20
CA THR A 19 3.01 -6.79 31.58
C THR A 19 2.97 -6.91 33.10
N PRO A 20 2.01 -7.64 33.71
CA PRO A 20 2.16 -8.11 35.07
C PRO A 20 3.31 -9.11 35.12
N ALA A 21 4.34 -8.79 35.91
CA ALA A 21 5.47 -9.66 36.18
C ALA A 21 5.00 -10.88 36.98
N LEU A 22 4.73 -12.00 36.30
CA LEU A 22 4.62 -13.30 36.95
C LEU A 22 6.03 -13.89 37.08
N ALA A 23 6.53 -13.88 38.31
CA ALA A 23 7.82 -14.43 38.69
C ALA A 23 7.86 -15.95 38.46
N GLY A 24 8.78 -16.38 37.60
CA GLY A 24 9.18 -17.78 37.43
C GLY A 24 10.68 -17.92 37.58
N ASN A 25 11.13 -18.41 38.74
CA ASN A 25 12.50 -18.82 39.00
C ASN A 25 13.00 -19.84 37.96
N GLY A 26 14.19 -19.62 37.40
CA GLY A 26 14.84 -20.63 36.56
C GLY A 26 16.30 -20.31 36.25
N ASN A 27 17.21 -20.73 37.13
CA ASN A 27 18.62 -20.83 36.82
C ASN A 27 18.85 -21.80 35.64
N GLY A 28 19.63 -21.39 34.65
CA GLY A 28 20.13 -22.28 33.60
C GLY A 28 21.37 -21.70 32.93
N GLY A 29 22.54 -22.12 33.40
CA GLY A 29 23.82 -21.80 32.79
C GLY A 29 24.05 -22.53 31.46
N GLY A 30 24.94 -22.00 30.64
CA GLY A 30 25.38 -22.64 29.40
C GLY A 30 26.52 -21.89 28.73
N ASN A 31 27.75 -22.32 29.01
CA ASN A 31 28.95 -21.98 28.26
C ASN A 31 28.90 -22.55 26.83
N GLY A 32 29.57 -21.87 25.89
CA GLY A 32 30.56 -22.53 25.05
C GLY A 32 30.46 -22.38 23.52
N ASN A 33 31.66 -22.23 22.94
CA ASN A 33 32.09 -22.47 21.55
C ASN A 33 31.70 -21.40 20.49
N GLY A 34 32.59 -20.93 19.61
CA GLY A 34 33.90 -21.41 19.21
C GLY A 34 33.94 -21.64 17.70
N GLY A 35 34.59 -20.72 16.96
CA GLY A 35 35.18 -20.96 15.64
C GLY A 35 34.25 -20.97 14.42
N SER A 36 34.59 -20.15 13.41
CA SER A 36 34.98 -20.66 12.09
C SER A 36 35.42 -19.52 11.15
N HIS A 37 36.56 -19.77 10.50
CA HIS A 37 37.10 -19.05 9.36
C HIS A 37 36.31 -19.39 8.07
N GLY A 38 36.30 -18.49 7.08
CA GLY A 38 35.75 -18.82 5.76
C GLY A 38 35.94 -17.73 4.70
N ASN A 39 37.00 -17.88 3.91
CA ASN A 39 37.43 -17.08 2.76
C ASN A 39 36.39 -17.00 1.62
N SER A 40 36.27 -15.83 0.96
CA SER A 40 35.85 -15.76 -0.45
C SER A 40 36.52 -14.58 -1.16
N GLY A 41 37.59 -14.92 -1.90
CA GLY A 41 38.11 -14.09 -2.98
C GLY A 41 37.44 -14.46 -4.31
N GLY A 42 37.50 -13.53 -5.28
CA GLY A 42 37.17 -13.82 -6.68
C GLY A 42 36.45 -12.69 -7.40
N SER A 43 37.20 -11.69 -7.86
CA SER A 43 36.79 -10.78 -8.93
C SER A 43 37.13 -11.36 -10.30
N HIS A 44 36.35 -10.92 -11.32
CA HIS A 44 36.59 -10.90 -12.77
C HIS A 44 35.63 -11.74 -13.64
N GLY A 45 34.98 -11.03 -14.57
CA GLY A 45 34.23 -11.59 -15.69
C GLY A 45 33.58 -10.50 -16.55
N ASN A 46 34.38 -9.74 -17.30
CA ASN A 46 33.93 -8.87 -18.40
C ASN A 46 34.17 -9.57 -19.74
N SER A 47 33.19 -9.56 -20.65
CA SER A 47 33.30 -9.64 -22.13
C SER A 47 31.89 -9.61 -22.71
N GLY A 48 31.49 -8.57 -23.45
CA GLY A 48 31.54 -8.54 -24.93
C GLY A 48 30.20 -9.04 -25.49
N GLY A 49 29.39 -8.29 -26.23
CA GLY A 49 29.67 -7.41 -27.36
C GLY A 49 28.74 -7.87 -28.49
N GLY A 50 27.75 -7.05 -28.88
CA GLY A 50 26.79 -7.41 -29.92
C GLY A 50 25.99 -6.21 -30.40
N ASN A 51 26.52 -5.52 -31.42
CA ASN A 51 25.81 -4.46 -32.15
C ASN A 51 25.85 -4.81 -33.65
N SER A 52 24.69 -5.07 -34.26
CA SER A 52 24.44 -4.75 -35.67
C SER A 52 22.96 -4.97 -36.02
N GLY A 53 22.26 -3.87 -36.28
CA GLY A 53 20.94 -3.88 -36.92
C GLY A 53 20.78 -2.58 -37.70
N LYS A 54 21.06 -2.63 -39.01
CA LYS A 54 20.93 -1.51 -39.96
C LYS A 54 20.01 -1.93 -41.10
N SER A 55 19.27 -0.94 -41.59
CA SER A 55 18.45 -0.93 -42.82
C SER A 55 17.17 -1.78 -42.75
N GLY A 56 16.07 -1.40 -43.37
CA GLY A 56 15.82 -0.30 -44.28
C GLY A 56 14.40 -0.43 -44.83
N THR A 57 13.78 0.73 -44.96
CA THR A 57 12.50 1.10 -45.57
C THR A 57 12.02 0.25 -46.77
N HIS A 58 10.77 -0.21 -46.67
CA HIS A 58 9.79 -0.34 -47.77
C HIS A 58 8.47 0.18 -47.16
N GLY A 59 7.63 1.02 -47.76
CA GLY A 59 7.36 1.32 -49.16
C GLY A 59 5.83 1.39 -49.24
N ASN A 60 5.26 2.58 -49.41
CA ASN A 60 3.86 2.70 -49.84
C ASN A 60 3.68 3.91 -50.76
N SER A 61 3.42 3.60 -52.02
CA SER A 61 2.95 4.49 -53.07
C SER A 61 1.42 4.49 -53.07
N GLY A 62 0.79 5.65 -53.31
CA GLY A 62 -0.68 5.65 -53.45
C GLY A 62 -1.37 7.01 -53.45
N GLN A 63 -1.01 7.86 -54.42
CA GLN A 63 -1.91 8.66 -55.26
C GLN A 63 -3.32 9.04 -54.71
N SER A 64 -3.60 10.34 -54.52
CA SER A 64 -4.63 11.05 -55.33
C SER A 64 -4.85 12.53 -54.95
N LYS A 65 -4.76 13.37 -56.00
CA LYS A 65 -5.59 14.53 -56.38
C LYS A 65 -5.85 15.69 -55.39
N SER A 66 -5.07 16.75 -55.62
CA SER A 66 -5.52 18.09 -56.06
C SER A 66 -6.92 18.60 -55.65
N GLY A 67 -6.94 19.57 -54.75
CA GLY A 67 -8.06 20.52 -54.54
C GLY A 67 -7.49 21.86 -54.11
N LYS A 68 -7.64 22.87 -54.97
CA LYS A 68 -7.03 24.20 -54.94
C LYS A 68 -7.86 25.20 -54.13
N SER A 69 -7.21 25.99 -53.28
CA SER A 69 -7.62 27.36 -52.87
C SER A 69 -6.47 27.96 -52.05
N THR A 70 -5.57 28.74 -52.67
CA THR A 70 -5.52 30.22 -52.66
C THR A 70 -5.56 30.87 -51.28
N HIS A 71 -4.43 31.54 -50.95
CA HIS A 71 -4.16 32.72 -50.10
C HIS A 71 -2.85 32.43 -49.34
N GLY A 72 -1.83 33.26 -49.29
CA GLY A 72 -1.53 34.58 -49.84
C GLY A 72 -0.02 34.78 -49.57
N LYS A 73 0.72 35.21 -50.59
CA LYS A 73 2.17 35.32 -50.56
C LYS A 73 2.53 36.75 -50.17
N SER A 74 3.32 36.93 -49.14
CA SER A 74 4.16 38.12 -48.98
C SER A 74 5.45 37.70 -48.31
N ALA A 75 6.53 38.01 -49.00
CA ALA A 75 7.89 37.58 -48.77
C ALA A 75 8.76 38.79 -48.40
N SER A 76 9.88 38.49 -47.74
CA SER A 76 11.08 39.34 -47.58
C SER A 76 10.90 40.55 -46.65
N ALA A 77 11.90 41.05 -45.92
CA ALA A 77 13.35 40.91 -45.98
C ALA A 77 13.94 41.27 -44.59
N LYS A 78 14.95 40.55 -44.09
CA LYS A 78 16.37 40.96 -44.02
C LYS A 78 16.72 41.99 -42.91
N SER A 79 17.40 41.46 -41.89
CA SER A 79 18.64 41.94 -41.26
C SER A 79 18.88 43.46 -41.14
N GLY A 80 18.91 43.98 -39.90
CA GLY A 80 19.39 45.33 -39.58
C GLY A 80 19.84 45.43 -38.12
N LYS A 81 21.14 45.68 -37.93
CA LYS A 81 21.85 45.77 -36.65
C LYS A 81 21.78 47.21 -36.10
N LYS A 82 21.51 47.34 -34.79
CA LYS A 82 21.77 48.43 -33.82
C LYS A 82 21.83 49.90 -34.31
N SER A 83 20.98 50.77 -33.74
CA SER A 83 21.42 51.94 -32.96
C SER A 83 20.27 52.52 -32.12
N ALA A 84 20.64 53.21 -31.04
CA ALA A 84 19.86 53.55 -29.86
C ALA A 84 18.75 54.60 -30.06
N THR A 85 17.67 54.47 -29.27
CA THR A 85 16.88 55.58 -28.73
C THR A 85 16.26 55.13 -27.40
N VAL A 86 16.39 56.00 -26.42
CA VAL A 86 16.08 55.86 -24.99
C VAL A 86 14.58 56.13 -24.74
N THR A 87 14.11 55.73 -23.55
CA THR A 87 12.79 55.95 -22.90
C THR A 87 11.79 54.84 -23.24
N VAL A 88 11.21 54.11 -22.28
CA VAL A 88 10.68 54.52 -20.97
C VAL A 88 10.99 53.41 -19.95
N ASP A 89 11.26 53.78 -18.69
CA ASP A 89 11.43 52.90 -17.55
C ASP A 89 10.51 51.66 -17.60
N ASP A 90 11.14 50.52 -17.90
CA ASP A 90 10.60 49.19 -17.65
C ASP A 90 10.55 49.08 -16.13
N VAL A 91 9.37 49.29 -15.55
CA VAL A 91 9.09 48.71 -14.24
C VAL A 91 9.27 47.23 -14.47
N GLU A 92 10.40 46.71 -14.01
CA GLU A 92 10.63 45.29 -13.83
C GLU A 92 9.54 44.82 -12.86
N VAL A 93 8.37 44.53 -13.42
CA VAL A 93 7.45 43.57 -12.84
C VAL A 93 8.27 42.31 -12.88
N ALA A 94 8.98 42.07 -11.78
CA ALA A 94 9.67 40.83 -11.50
C ALA A 94 8.73 39.74 -11.98
N ALA A 95 9.10 39.12 -13.10
CA ALA A 95 8.31 38.03 -13.63
C ALA A 95 8.29 37.02 -12.49
N THR A 96 7.13 36.86 -11.85
CA THR A 96 6.87 35.72 -10.98
C THR A 96 7.37 34.53 -11.79
N PRO A 97 8.43 33.83 -11.34
CA PRO A 97 9.04 32.79 -12.15
C PRO A 97 7.91 31.89 -12.59
N LYS A 98 7.71 31.74 -13.91
CA LYS A 98 6.71 30.82 -14.45
C LYS A 98 6.95 29.50 -13.74
N GLU A 99 6.04 29.13 -12.83
CA GLU A 99 6.02 27.83 -12.19
C GLU A 99 6.21 26.83 -13.33
N LYS A 100 7.33 26.11 -13.30
CA LYS A 100 7.68 25.20 -14.38
C LYS A 100 6.57 24.15 -14.39
N ASN A 101 5.62 24.30 -15.33
CA ASN A 101 4.41 23.49 -15.48
C ASN A 101 4.67 22.06 -15.02
N LEU A 102 4.20 21.66 -13.83
CA LEU A 102 4.53 20.38 -13.20
C LEU A 102 4.33 19.21 -14.16
N HIS A 103 3.26 19.26 -14.97
CA HIS A 103 2.98 18.27 -16.02
C HIS A 103 4.10 18.10 -17.06
N ALA A 104 4.84 19.16 -17.38
CA ALA A 104 6.01 19.07 -18.25
C ALA A 104 7.21 18.38 -17.59
N LYS A 105 7.27 18.38 -16.25
CA LYS A 105 8.27 17.65 -15.45
C LYS A 105 7.91 16.16 -15.28
N LEU A 106 6.62 15.82 -15.17
CA LEU A 106 6.16 14.44 -14.92
C LEU A 106 6.56 13.43 -16.00
N GLY A 107 6.55 13.83 -17.27
CA GLY A 107 6.88 12.91 -18.38
C GLY A 107 6.04 11.63 -18.34
N ARG A 108 6.68 10.48 -18.11
CA ARG A 108 5.99 9.17 -17.98
C ARG A 108 5.14 9.04 -16.72
N LEU A 109 5.45 9.77 -15.65
CA LEU A 109 4.73 9.77 -14.38
C LEU A 109 3.32 10.35 -14.50
N ASN A 110 3.01 11.09 -15.57
CA ASN A 110 1.63 11.50 -15.84
C ASN A 110 0.68 10.29 -15.93
N SER A 111 1.19 9.14 -16.36
CA SER A 111 0.40 7.91 -16.43
C SER A 111 0.01 7.33 -15.07
N LEU A 112 0.53 7.85 -13.94
CA LEU A 112 -0.02 7.52 -12.62
C LEU A 112 -1.50 7.93 -12.51
N GLN A 113 -1.94 8.97 -13.20
CA GLN A 113 -3.33 9.44 -13.17
C GLN A 113 -4.34 8.50 -13.85
N ARG A 114 -3.91 7.34 -14.37
CA ARG A 114 -4.81 6.32 -14.92
C ARG A 114 -5.84 5.89 -13.86
N ASN A 115 -7.08 5.64 -14.30
CA ASN A 115 -8.10 5.02 -13.46
C ASN A 115 -7.59 3.68 -12.88
N ILE A 116 -8.06 3.32 -11.68
CA ILE A 116 -7.61 2.15 -10.94
C ILE A 116 -7.67 0.84 -11.75
N ASN A 117 -8.68 0.65 -12.60
CA ASN A 117 -8.79 -0.56 -13.41
C ASN A 117 -7.67 -0.63 -14.46
N ALA A 118 -7.35 0.49 -15.11
CA ALA A 118 -6.25 0.55 -16.07
C ALA A 118 -4.87 0.55 -15.39
N TYR A 119 -4.82 1.06 -14.16
CA TYR A 119 -3.65 1.01 -13.28
C TYR A 119 -3.28 -0.45 -12.98
N MET A 120 -4.20 -1.22 -12.39
CA MET A 120 -3.95 -2.60 -11.95
C MET A 120 -3.75 -3.58 -13.12
N ASN A 121 -4.38 -3.31 -14.27
CA ASN A 121 -4.24 -4.17 -15.46
C ASN A 121 -3.07 -3.75 -16.38
N SER A 122 -2.24 -2.80 -15.96
CA SER A 122 -1.12 -2.31 -16.75
C SER A 122 -0.03 -3.37 -16.89
N LYS A 123 0.30 -3.77 -18.11
CA LYS A 123 1.35 -4.76 -18.40
C LYS A 123 2.72 -4.14 -18.72
N SER A 124 2.87 -2.83 -18.55
CA SER A 124 4.12 -2.15 -18.89
C SER A 124 5.19 -2.38 -17.83
N LYS A 125 6.37 -2.90 -18.24
CA LYS A 125 7.51 -3.16 -17.34
C LYS A 125 7.84 -1.98 -16.41
N ASN A 126 7.90 -0.78 -16.97
CA ASN A 126 8.26 0.45 -16.24
C ASN A 126 7.19 0.94 -15.25
N PHE A 127 6.07 0.24 -15.14
CA PHE A 127 5.01 0.55 -14.17
C PHE A 127 4.90 -0.50 -13.08
N ALA A 128 5.54 -1.66 -13.28
CA ALA A 128 5.44 -2.79 -12.37
C ALA A 128 5.92 -2.43 -10.97
N ALA A 129 7.00 -1.66 -10.85
CA ALA A 129 7.51 -1.21 -9.55
C ALA A 129 6.51 -0.33 -8.79
N VAL A 130 5.88 0.64 -9.46
CA VAL A 130 4.89 1.52 -8.81
C VAL A 130 3.59 0.78 -8.51
N GLN A 131 3.21 -0.19 -9.35
CA GLN A 131 2.10 -1.08 -9.06
C GLN A 131 2.38 -1.96 -7.83
N ALA A 132 3.57 -2.55 -7.74
CA ALA A 132 3.99 -3.35 -6.59
C ALA A 132 4.01 -2.50 -5.31
N TYR A 133 4.51 -1.27 -5.37
CA TYR A 133 4.46 -0.32 -4.28
C TYR A 133 3.03 -0.08 -3.78
N VAL A 134 2.10 0.23 -4.69
CA VAL A 134 0.70 0.50 -4.31
C VAL A 134 0.02 -0.74 -3.73
N MET A 135 0.24 -1.93 -4.31
CA MET A 135 -0.34 -3.16 -3.75
C MET A 135 0.23 -3.49 -2.37
N ALA A 136 1.56 -3.44 -2.19
CA ALA A 136 2.18 -3.72 -0.91
C ALA A 136 1.76 -2.69 0.16
N SER A 137 1.71 -1.41 -0.20
CA SER A 137 1.25 -0.35 0.72
C SER A 137 -0.22 -0.52 1.10
N ALA A 138 -1.07 -0.94 0.16
CA ALA A 138 -2.48 -1.23 0.45
C ALA A 138 -2.64 -2.44 1.38
N ASN A 139 -1.84 -3.49 1.18
CA ASN A 139 -1.78 -4.64 2.09
C ASN A 139 -1.34 -4.20 3.49
N ALA A 140 -0.29 -3.38 3.59
CA ALA A 140 0.20 -2.85 4.86
C ALA A 140 -0.87 -2.00 5.57
N GLN A 141 -1.61 -1.17 4.83
CA GLN A 141 -2.74 -0.39 5.37
C GLN A 141 -3.85 -1.29 5.91
N ASN A 142 -4.25 -2.32 5.19
CA ASN A 142 -5.27 -3.27 5.65
C ASN A 142 -4.78 -4.08 6.88
N ALA A 143 -3.51 -4.47 6.91
CA ALA A 143 -2.92 -5.14 8.06
C ALA A 143 -2.88 -4.23 9.30
N GLN A 144 -2.59 -2.94 9.13
CA GLN A 144 -2.70 -1.96 10.23
C GLN A 144 -4.14 -1.79 10.71
N ALA A 145 -5.12 -1.76 9.80
CA ALA A 145 -6.53 -1.73 10.17
C ALA A 145 -6.93 -2.99 10.97
N ALA A 146 -6.36 -4.16 10.65
CA ALA A 146 -6.57 -5.38 11.41
C ALA A 146 -5.97 -5.30 12.83
N VAL A 147 -4.82 -4.64 13.01
CA VAL A 147 -4.25 -4.35 14.34
C VAL A 147 -5.18 -3.46 15.15
N GLU A 148 -5.74 -2.41 14.54
CA GLU A 148 -6.69 -1.52 15.21
C GLU A 148 -7.97 -2.27 15.62
N ALA A 149 -8.50 -3.13 14.74
CA ALA A 149 -9.65 -3.97 15.03
C ALA A 149 -9.37 -4.99 16.15
N ALA A 150 -8.19 -5.62 16.16
CA ALA A 150 -7.80 -6.55 17.21
C ALA A 150 -7.64 -5.85 18.57
N ASN A 151 -7.07 -4.65 18.60
CA ASN A 151 -6.99 -3.85 19.83
C ASN A 151 -8.39 -3.46 20.34
N GLN A 152 -9.32 -3.14 19.45
CA GLN A 152 -10.71 -2.88 19.84
C GLN A 152 -11.36 -4.14 20.44
N ALA A 153 -11.09 -5.33 19.87
CA ALA A 153 -11.59 -6.58 20.42
C ALA A 153 -11.08 -6.87 21.85
N VAL A 154 -9.83 -6.50 22.17
CA VAL A 154 -9.30 -6.58 23.55
C VAL A 154 -10.07 -5.66 24.49
N ILE A 155 -10.35 -4.42 24.06
CA ILE A 155 -11.13 -3.45 24.85
C ILE A 155 -12.53 -4.00 25.13
N ASP A 156 -13.20 -4.54 24.11
CA ASP A 156 -14.55 -5.07 24.22
C ASP A 156 -14.60 -6.33 25.09
N ALA A 157 -13.64 -7.25 24.93
CA ALA A 157 -13.53 -8.46 25.75
C ALA A 157 -13.24 -8.13 27.22
N GLN A 158 -12.35 -7.17 27.49
CA GLN A 158 -12.08 -6.71 28.84
C GLN A 158 -13.33 -6.09 29.47
N ALA A 159 -14.05 -5.25 28.73
CA ALA A 159 -15.29 -4.66 29.22
C ALA A 159 -16.37 -5.71 29.53
N ALA A 160 -16.45 -6.77 28.72
CA ALA A 160 -17.36 -7.90 28.98
C ALA A 160 -16.99 -8.65 30.26
N LEU A 161 -15.71 -8.96 30.45
CA LEU A 161 -15.21 -9.62 31.66
C LEU A 161 -15.44 -8.76 32.91
N ASP A 162 -15.18 -7.46 32.84
CA ASP A 162 -15.41 -6.52 33.93
C ASP A 162 -16.90 -6.43 34.29
N ALA A 163 -17.78 -6.45 33.30
CA ALA A 163 -19.23 -6.42 33.51
C ALA A 163 -19.74 -7.70 34.21
N LEU A 164 -19.21 -8.87 33.83
CA LEU A 164 -19.54 -10.13 34.51
C LEU A 164 -19.00 -10.14 35.96
N ASN A 165 -17.76 -9.71 36.16
CA ASN A 165 -17.17 -9.60 37.50
C ASN A 165 -17.96 -8.64 38.40
N ALA A 166 -18.43 -7.51 37.85
CA ALA A 166 -19.27 -6.57 38.59
C ALA A 166 -20.61 -7.19 39.01
N LYS A 167 -21.28 -7.94 38.13
CA LYS A 167 -22.52 -8.66 38.48
C LYS A 167 -22.29 -9.73 39.54
N ALA A 168 -21.18 -10.46 39.45
CA ALA A 168 -20.82 -11.49 40.42
C ALA A 168 -20.51 -10.92 41.81
N ALA A 169 -19.97 -9.70 41.88
CA ALA A 169 -19.63 -9.01 43.13
C ALA A 169 -20.80 -8.22 43.75
N ASP A 170 -21.85 -7.92 42.98
CA ASP A 170 -23.00 -7.15 43.47
C ASP A 170 -23.94 -8.03 44.32
N PRO A 171 -24.08 -7.74 45.63
CA PRO A 171 -24.93 -8.51 46.53
C PRO A 171 -26.43 -8.34 46.26
N THR A 172 -26.82 -7.42 45.36
CA THR A 172 -28.20 -7.18 44.95
C THR A 172 -28.59 -7.88 43.65
N THR A 173 -27.64 -8.50 42.95
CA THR A 173 -27.90 -9.32 41.77
C THR A 173 -28.81 -10.50 42.14
N PRO A 174 -29.95 -10.70 41.44
CA PRO A 174 -30.80 -11.86 41.65
C PRO A 174 -30.01 -13.18 41.48
N PRO A 175 -30.26 -14.23 42.27
CA PRO A 175 -29.50 -15.49 42.19
C PRO A 175 -29.46 -16.13 40.80
N ASP A 176 -30.53 -15.98 40.02
CA ASP A 176 -30.65 -16.52 38.66
C ASP A 176 -29.91 -15.66 37.60
N GLU A 177 -29.39 -14.49 37.99
CA GLU A 177 -28.64 -13.55 37.13
C GLU A 177 -27.16 -13.41 37.53
N VAL A 178 -26.74 -14.11 38.59
CA VAL A 178 -25.32 -14.18 38.97
C VAL A 178 -24.58 -14.98 37.89
N PRO A 179 -23.52 -14.42 37.28
CA PRO A 179 -22.73 -15.12 36.27
C PRO A 179 -22.22 -16.45 36.81
N THR A 180 -22.36 -17.49 36.00
CA THR A 180 -21.78 -18.80 36.24
C THR A 180 -20.26 -18.76 36.07
N GLN A 181 -19.54 -19.72 36.67
CA GLN A 181 -18.10 -19.83 36.48
C GLN A 181 -17.75 -20.06 35.01
N ASP A 182 -18.57 -20.84 34.29
CA ASP A 182 -18.38 -21.10 32.86
C ASP A 182 -18.46 -19.81 32.03
N GLU A 183 -19.33 -18.86 32.38
CA GLU A 183 -19.41 -17.55 31.71
C GLU A 183 -18.18 -16.68 31.98
N LEU A 184 -17.63 -16.71 33.20
CA LEU A 184 -16.40 -15.99 33.53
C LEU A 184 -15.18 -16.60 32.82
N ASP A 185 -15.08 -17.93 32.79
CA ASP A 185 -14.00 -18.64 32.11
C ASP A 185 -14.07 -18.42 30.59
N ALA A 186 -15.28 -18.40 30.00
CA ALA A 186 -15.47 -18.09 28.59
C ALA A 186 -15.10 -16.63 28.26
N ALA A 187 -15.45 -15.67 29.11
CA ALA A 187 -15.06 -14.27 28.92
C ALA A 187 -13.55 -14.05 29.07
N GLN A 188 -12.90 -14.76 29.99
CA GLN A 188 -11.44 -14.74 30.12
C GLN A 188 -10.76 -15.37 28.88
N ALA A 189 -11.27 -16.51 28.39
CA ALA A 189 -10.77 -17.12 27.16
C ALA A 189 -10.90 -16.18 25.95
N ALA A 190 -12.03 -15.46 25.83
CA ALA A 190 -12.23 -14.46 24.79
C ALA A 190 -11.23 -13.29 24.89
N LEU A 191 -10.87 -12.86 26.11
CA LEU A 191 -9.83 -11.85 26.32
C LEU A 191 -8.45 -12.37 25.92
N ASP A 192 -8.12 -13.61 26.25
CA ASP A 192 -6.85 -14.23 25.89
C ASP A 192 -6.72 -14.40 24.36
N ASP A 193 -7.80 -14.85 23.70
CA ASP A 193 -7.89 -14.96 22.24
C ASP A 193 -7.74 -13.59 21.56
N ALA A 194 -8.39 -12.54 22.09
CA ALA A 194 -8.27 -11.18 21.57
C ALA A 194 -6.84 -10.64 21.71
N ASN A 195 -6.16 -10.92 22.83
CA ASN A 195 -4.76 -10.55 23.01
C ASN A 195 -3.84 -11.30 22.02
N GLN A 196 -4.09 -12.59 21.77
CA GLN A 196 -3.36 -13.34 20.76
C GLN A 196 -3.61 -12.78 19.35
N ALA A 197 -4.85 -12.38 19.04
CA ALA A 197 -5.18 -11.76 17.76
C ALA A 197 -4.43 -10.45 17.52
N VAL A 198 -4.15 -9.65 18.57
CA VAL A 198 -3.30 -8.45 18.46
C VAL A 198 -1.87 -8.83 18.08
N ILE A 199 -1.30 -9.86 18.70
CA ILE A 199 0.06 -10.33 18.39
C ILE A 199 0.14 -10.80 16.93
N ASP A 200 -0.82 -11.61 16.50
CA ASP A 200 -0.86 -12.15 15.14
C ASP A 200 -1.09 -11.05 14.09
N ALA A 201 -1.97 -10.10 14.38
CA ALA A 201 -2.22 -8.95 13.52
C ALA A 201 -0.97 -8.05 13.41
N GLN A 202 -0.26 -7.83 14.53
CA GLN A 202 0.97 -7.03 14.53
C GLN A 202 2.07 -7.72 13.72
N ALA A 203 2.25 -9.02 13.87
CA ALA A 203 3.22 -9.78 13.08
C ALA A 203 2.94 -9.66 11.58
N LYS A 204 1.66 -9.77 11.16
CA LYS A 204 1.24 -9.57 9.77
C LYS A 204 1.45 -8.13 9.29
N ALA A 205 1.19 -7.13 10.13
CA ALA A 205 1.43 -5.73 9.79
C ALA A 205 2.92 -5.44 9.59
N ASP A 206 3.78 -5.99 10.45
CA ASP A 206 5.23 -5.84 10.34
C ASP A 206 5.78 -6.51 9.08
N GLU A 207 5.30 -7.72 8.74
CA GLU A 207 5.64 -8.41 7.49
C GLU A 207 5.18 -7.60 6.26
N ALA A 208 3.92 -7.14 6.27
CA ALA A 208 3.37 -6.36 5.16
C ALA A 208 4.12 -5.03 4.94
N VAL A 209 4.55 -4.36 6.02
CA VAL A 209 5.38 -3.15 5.93
C VAL A 209 6.78 -3.45 5.40
N ALA A 210 7.39 -4.56 5.82
CA ALA A 210 8.71 -4.98 5.34
C ALA A 210 8.72 -5.29 3.83
N ASP A 211 7.60 -5.75 3.30
CA ASP A 211 7.42 -6.05 1.88
C ASP A 211 7.16 -4.80 1.00
N VAL A 212 6.94 -3.62 1.60
CA VAL A 212 6.71 -2.39 0.84
C VAL A 212 8.02 -1.95 0.17
N PRO A 213 8.09 -1.93 -1.18
CA PRO A 213 9.30 -1.46 -1.88
C PRO A 213 9.48 0.05 -1.71
N SER A 214 10.69 0.55 -1.96
CA SER A 214 10.99 1.98 -1.95
C SER A 214 10.20 2.73 -3.02
N LEU A 215 9.45 3.77 -2.60
CA LEU A 215 8.73 4.65 -3.51
C LEU A 215 9.69 5.39 -4.47
N ASP A 216 10.80 5.89 -3.94
CA ASP A 216 11.77 6.65 -4.74
C ASP A 216 12.38 5.78 -5.85
N ASP A 217 12.71 4.53 -5.54
CA ASP A 217 13.23 3.57 -6.53
C ASP A 217 12.15 3.24 -7.58
N ALA A 218 10.90 3.05 -7.14
CA ALA A 218 9.78 2.77 -8.03
C ALA A 218 9.50 3.95 -8.99
N LEU A 219 9.55 5.19 -8.48
CA LEU A 219 9.38 6.39 -9.29
C LEU A 219 10.55 6.57 -10.26
N ALA A 220 11.79 6.33 -9.82
CA ALA A 220 12.98 6.43 -10.65
C ALA A 220 12.99 5.42 -11.81
N GLU A 221 12.55 4.17 -11.58
CA GLU A 221 12.46 3.15 -12.63
C GLU A 221 11.43 3.53 -13.72
N MET A 222 10.35 4.18 -13.32
CA MET A 222 9.29 4.60 -14.22
C MET A 222 9.64 5.88 -14.99
N ALA A 223 10.30 6.82 -14.31
CA ALA A 223 10.54 8.16 -14.81
C ALA A 223 11.50 8.18 -16.02
N ASN A 224 11.23 9.09 -16.95
CA ASN A 224 12.17 9.44 -18.04
C ASN A 224 12.73 10.86 -17.89
N LYS A 225 12.45 11.49 -16.76
CA LYS A 225 12.84 12.84 -16.37
C LYS A 225 13.27 12.77 -14.90
N PRO A 226 14.06 13.74 -14.42
CA PRO A 226 14.41 13.80 -13.00
C PRO A 226 13.17 13.83 -12.12
N VAL A 227 13.17 13.01 -11.08
CA VAL A 227 12.20 13.04 -9.99
C VAL A 227 12.74 14.03 -8.96
N ASP A 228 12.17 15.23 -8.92
CA ASP A 228 12.47 16.24 -7.89
C ASP A 228 11.41 16.19 -6.79
N ASP A 229 11.65 16.91 -5.68
CA ASP A 229 10.77 16.88 -4.50
C ASP A 229 9.31 17.23 -4.85
N GLU A 230 9.09 18.17 -5.78
CA GLU A 230 7.75 18.56 -6.26
C GLU A 230 7.06 17.40 -7.02
N VAL A 231 7.82 16.67 -7.83
CA VAL A 231 7.32 15.49 -8.56
C VAL A 231 7.04 14.34 -7.61
N THR A 232 7.88 14.12 -6.60
CA THR A 232 7.66 13.10 -5.56
C THR A 232 6.42 13.44 -4.74
N GLU A 233 6.28 14.67 -4.25
CA GLU A 233 5.10 15.09 -3.47
C GLU A 233 3.81 14.93 -4.28
N TRP A 234 3.83 15.32 -5.55
CA TRP A 234 2.69 15.09 -6.45
C TRP A 234 2.39 13.61 -6.65
N ALA A 235 3.43 12.79 -6.85
CA ALA A 235 3.27 11.35 -7.05
C ALA A 235 2.70 10.69 -5.80
N THR A 236 3.23 10.99 -4.61
CA THR A 236 2.71 10.52 -3.33
C THR A 236 1.23 10.85 -3.20
N GLY A 237 0.81 12.10 -3.43
CA GLY A 237 -0.60 12.47 -3.33
C GLY A 237 -1.53 11.72 -4.31
N VAL A 238 -1.05 11.37 -5.50
CA VAL A 238 -1.81 10.54 -6.47
C VAL A 238 -1.80 9.07 -6.08
N LEU A 239 -0.70 8.58 -5.49
CA LEU A 239 -0.56 7.19 -5.09
C LEU A 239 -1.33 6.90 -3.80
N ASP A 240 -1.42 7.83 -2.85
CA ASP A 240 -2.22 7.70 -1.63
C ASP A 240 -3.69 7.36 -1.95
N ASP A 241 -4.32 8.14 -2.84
CA ASP A 241 -5.69 7.87 -3.30
C ASP A 241 -5.84 6.49 -3.98
N LYS A 242 -4.78 6.01 -4.64
CA LYS A 242 -4.79 4.66 -5.23
C LYS A 242 -4.61 3.57 -4.21
N ILE A 243 -3.74 3.78 -3.22
CA ILE A 243 -3.52 2.85 -2.13
C ILE A 243 -4.87 2.66 -1.41
N ASP A 244 -5.58 3.74 -1.10
CA ASP A 244 -6.93 3.67 -0.51
C ASP A 244 -7.91 2.88 -1.40
N GLN A 245 -7.95 3.15 -2.70
CA GLN A 245 -8.83 2.42 -3.63
C GLN A 245 -8.48 0.93 -3.76
N VAL A 246 -7.20 0.59 -3.73
CA VAL A 246 -6.73 -0.81 -3.78
C VAL A 246 -7.02 -1.50 -2.45
N ALA A 247 -6.75 -0.85 -1.32
CA ALA A 247 -7.00 -1.35 0.02
C ALA A 247 -8.49 -1.70 0.20
N ALA A 248 -9.38 -0.80 -0.22
CA ALA A 248 -10.83 -1.06 -0.20
C ALA A 248 -11.22 -2.28 -1.04
N LYS A 249 -10.69 -2.40 -2.27
CA LYS A 249 -10.98 -3.56 -3.13
C LYS A 249 -10.44 -4.87 -2.58
N LEU A 250 -9.25 -4.85 -1.99
CA LEU A 250 -8.67 -6.04 -1.37
C LEU A 250 -9.49 -6.49 -0.17
N ALA A 251 -9.90 -5.54 0.70
CA ALA A 251 -10.77 -5.84 1.83
C ALA A 251 -12.13 -6.42 1.38
N GLU A 252 -12.71 -5.91 0.30
CA GLU A 252 -13.94 -6.48 -0.30
C GLU A 252 -13.73 -7.89 -0.84
N GLN A 253 -12.58 -8.18 -1.46
CA GLN A 253 -12.25 -9.51 -1.98
C GLN A 253 -12.06 -10.53 -0.86
N ASP A 254 -11.40 -10.14 0.23
CA ASP A 254 -11.22 -11.00 1.40
C ASP A 254 -12.56 -11.28 2.09
N ALA A 255 -13.44 -10.29 2.18
CA ALA A 255 -14.81 -10.46 2.68
C ALA A 255 -15.67 -11.38 1.79
N ALA A 256 -15.50 -11.28 0.46
CA ALA A 256 -16.20 -12.15 -0.50
C ALA A 256 -15.68 -13.60 -0.47
N ALA A 257 -14.38 -13.81 -0.21
CA ALA A 257 -13.80 -15.14 -0.05
C ALA A 257 -14.30 -15.84 1.22
N ALA A 258 -14.51 -15.08 2.32
CA ALA A 258 -15.07 -15.60 3.56
C ALA A 258 -16.55 -16.02 3.45
N THR A 259 -17.30 -15.53 2.45
CA THR A 259 -18.71 -15.88 2.24
C THR A 259 -18.93 -17.06 1.29
N THR A 260 -17.90 -17.54 0.59
CA THR A 260 -18.01 -18.67 -0.34
C THR A 260 -17.81 -20.05 0.28
N ASP A 261 -17.50 -20.16 1.58
CA ASP A 261 -17.26 -21.46 2.24
C ASP A 261 -18.52 -22.06 2.94
N ASP A 262 -19.69 -21.40 2.86
CA ASP A 262 -20.93 -21.82 3.56
C ASP A 262 -22.06 -22.32 2.62
N THR A 263 -21.74 -22.81 1.42
CA THR A 263 -22.76 -23.41 0.52
C THR A 263 -22.31 -24.73 -0.12
N THR A 264 -21.82 -25.67 0.69
CA THR A 264 -21.89 -27.11 0.37
C THR A 264 -22.26 -27.91 1.63
N THR A 265 -23.43 -27.62 2.19
CA THR A 265 -24.23 -28.64 2.89
C THR A 265 -25.45 -28.90 2.02
N ASP A 266 -25.36 -29.97 1.24
CA ASP A 266 -26.49 -30.56 0.52
C ASP A 266 -27.47 -31.17 1.53
N PRO A 267 -28.75 -30.74 1.60
CA PRO A 267 -29.76 -31.35 2.44
C PRO A 267 -30.69 -32.24 1.59
N ALA A 268 -30.35 -33.51 1.46
CA ALA A 268 -31.23 -34.63 1.07
C ALA A 268 -30.49 -35.92 1.46
N ASP A 269 -31.00 -36.86 2.26
CA ASP A 269 -32.34 -37.41 2.30
C ASP A 269 -32.73 -37.79 3.75
N GLU A 270 -33.97 -37.43 4.11
CA GLU A 270 -34.75 -38.05 5.16
C GLU A 270 -35.26 -39.44 4.71
N GLU A 271 -35.21 -40.39 5.65
CA GLU A 271 -36.12 -41.51 5.88
C GLU A 271 -36.40 -42.56 4.78
N THR A 272 -36.06 -43.82 5.10
CA THR A 272 -37.10 -44.87 5.19
C THR A 272 -36.74 -45.89 6.27
N GLU A 273 -37.52 -45.91 7.35
CA GLU A 273 -37.74 -47.10 8.17
C GLU A 273 -38.39 -48.19 7.31
N THR A 274 -37.90 -49.43 7.39
CA THR A 274 -38.79 -50.61 7.34
C THR A 274 -38.22 -51.72 8.23
N GLU A 275 -38.83 -51.82 9.40
CA GLU A 275 -39.09 -53.04 10.14
C GLU A 275 -39.58 -54.17 9.22
N THR A 276 -38.97 -55.36 9.27
CA THR A 276 -39.70 -56.60 8.98
C THR A 276 -39.11 -57.76 9.77
N ALA A 277 -39.95 -58.33 10.61
CA ALA A 277 -39.76 -59.58 11.32
C ALA A 277 -39.84 -60.79 10.38
N GLU A 278 -38.96 -61.77 10.57
CA GLU A 278 -39.24 -63.18 10.89
C GLU A 278 -37.93 -63.97 11.07
#